data_AF-A0A844QLB4-F1
#
_entry.id   AF-A0A844QLB4-F1
#
_cell.length_a   1.000
_cell.length_b   1.000
_cell.length_c   1.000
_cell.angle_alpha   90.00
_cell.angle_beta   90.00
_cell.angle_gamma   90.00
#
_symmetry.space_group_name_H-M   'P 1'
#
loop_
_entity.id
_entity.type
_entity.pdbx_description
1 polymer ?
#
loop_
_entity_poly.entity_id
_entity_poly.type
_entity_poly.pdbx_seq_one_letter_code
_entity_poly.pdbx_strand_id
1 'polypeptide(L)' 'MTTTELMGLGLPAALAERLGYITHAGNPNSSITPKFIGQWVLDITNDIWYRAAGTATTDWKALNA' A
#
# COMPACT_ATOMS: atom_id res chain seq x y z
N MET A 1 8.26 3.50 11.09
CA MET A 1 7.92 4.73 10.36
C MET A 1 6.42 4.74 10.06
N THR A 2 5.63 5.05 11.09
CA THR A 2 4.18 5.27 11.00
C THR A 2 3.92 6.64 10.39
N THR A 3 2.73 6.86 9.82
CA THR A 3 2.32 8.16 9.24
C THR A 3 2.60 9.35 10.16
N THR A 4 2.51 9.16 11.48
CA THR A 4 2.82 10.18 12.50
C THR A 4 4.28 10.63 12.46
N GLU A 5 5.24 9.74 12.17
CA GLU A 5 6.67 10.05 12.12
C GLU A 5 7.06 10.85 10.87
N LEU A 6 6.34 10.67 9.75
CA LEU A 6 6.53 11.48 8.52
C LEU A 6 5.84 12.85 8.59
N MET A 7 4.70 12.97 9.27
CA MET A 7 4.09 14.28 9.53
C MET A 7 4.98 15.17 10.41
N GLY A 8 5.78 14.56 11.30
CA GLY A 8 6.79 15.26 12.10
C GLY A 8 7.93 15.90 11.28
N LEU A 9 8.11 15.50 10.02
CA LEU A 9 9.07 16.08 9.08
C LEU A 9 8.48 17.22 8.22
N GLY A 10 7.24 17.65 8.51
CA GLY A 10 6.56 18.71 7.75
C GLY A 10 6.08 18.27 6.36
N LEU A 11 6.09 16.96 6.06
CA LEU A 11 5.57 16.44 4.80
C LEU A 11 4.05 16.27 4.90
N PRO A 12 3.28 16.62 3.84
CA PRO A 12 1.85 16.41 3.83
C PRO A 12 1.53 14.91 3.92
N ALA A 13 0.46 14.54 4.64
CA ALA A 13 0.06 13.14 4.88
C ALA A 13 -0.05 12.33 3.57
N ALA A 14 -0.52 12.95 2.49
CA ALA A 14 -0.59 12.32 1.17
C ALA A 14 0.78 11.90 0.60
N LEU A 15 1.86 12.63 0.93
CA LEU A 15 3.21 12.28 0.51
C LEU A 15 3.81 11.19 1.42
N ALA A 16 3.50 11.23 2.72
CA ALA A 16 3.90 10.19 3.65
C ALA A 16 3.35 8.82 3.26
N GLU A 17 2.08 8.75 2.84
CA GLU A 17 1.47 7.52 2.36
C GLU A 17 2.14 7.00 1.07
N ARG A 18 2.70 7.88 0.23
CA ARG A 18 3.43 7.50 -0.99
C ARG A 18 4.82 6.94 -0.74
N LEU A 19 5.41 7.20 0.42
CA LEU A 19 6.74 6.72 0.81
C LEU A 19 6.69 5.39 1.57
N GLY A 20 5.50 4.98 2.03
CA GLY A 20 5.30 3.78 2.83
C GLY A 20 4.61 2.63 2.07
N TYR A 21 4.36 1.57 2.82
CA TYR A 21 3.47 0.46 2.44
C TYR A 21 2.47 0.23 3.57
N ILE A 22 1.38 -0.47 3.25
CA ILE A 22 0.42 -0.95 4.25
C ILE A 22 0.49 -2.48 4.36
N THR A 23 0.03 -3.03 5.47
CA THR A 23 -0.05 -4.49 5.67
C THR A 23 -1.51 -4.94 5.65
N HIS A 24 -1.75 -6.12 5.09
CA HIS A 24 -3.08 -6.74 5.04
C HIS A 24 -2.95 -8.25 5.16
N ALA A 25 -3.92 -8.90 5.82
CA ALA A 25 -3.96 -10.34 5.90
C ALA A 25 -4.66 -10.90 4.65
N GLY A 26 -3.91 -11.54 3.76
CA GLY A 26 -4.42 -12.12 2.52
C GLY A 26 -4.32 -11.19 1.31
N ASN A 27 -4.88 -11.66 0.20
CA ASN A 27 -4.83 -10.94 -1.08
C ASN A 27 -5.60 -9.60 -0.97
N PRO A 28 -4.97 -8.46 -1.31
CA PRO A 28 -5.63 -7.15 -1.23
C PRO A 28 -6.69 -6.91 -2.32
N ASN A 29 -6.71 -7.72 -3.39
CA ASN A 29 -7.71 -7.62 -4.45
C ASN A 29 -9.13 -7.75 -3.89
N SER A 30 -10.00 -6.82 -4.27
CA SER A 30 -11.39 -6.70 -3.80
C SER A 30 -11.56 -6.40 -2.30
N SER A 31 -10.46 -6.26 -1.55
CA SER A 31 -10.47 -5.99 -0.10
C SER A 31 -10.03 -4.56 0.21
N ILE A 32 -9.03 -4.05 -0.52
CA ILE A 32 -8.45 -2.72 -0.29
C ILE A 32 -8.49 -1.90 -1.58
N THR A 33 -9.08 -0.70 -1.50
CA THR A 33 -8.98 0.29 -2.58
C THR A 33 -7.62 1.00 -2.50
N PRO A 34 -6.80 0.99 -3.57
CA PRO A 34 -5.59 1.79 -3.61
C PRO A 34 -5.91 3.29 -3.52
N LYS A 35 -5.13 4.02 -2.73
CA LYS A 35 -5.23 5.49 -2.63
C LYS A 35 -4.54 6.21 -3.79
N PHE A 36 -3.53 5.57 -4.38
CA PHE A 36 -2.77 6.09 -5.52
C PHE A 36 -2.09 4.94 -6.28
N ILE A 37 -1.82 5.18 -7.56
CA ILE A 37 -1.08 4.23 -8.40
C ILE A 37 0.35 4.07 -7.88
N GLY A 38 0.80 2.83 -7.74
CA GLY A 38 2.12 2.49 -7.23
C GLY A 38 2.20 2.33 -5.71
N GLN A 39 1.08 2.42 -4.98
CA GLN A 39 1.01 2.07 -3.57
C GLN A 39 1.44 0.61 -3.35
N TRP A 40 2.10 0.36 -2.22
CA TRP A 40 2.58 -0.95 -1.82
C TRP A 40 1.72 -1.55 -0.72
N VAL A 41 1.43 -2.84 -0.84
CA VAL A 41 0.77 -3.66 0.19
C VAL A 41 1.59 -4.92 0.42
N LEU A 42 1.83 -5.26 1.68
CA LEU A 42 2.33 -6.58 2.08
C LEU A 42 1.16 -7.45 2.54
N ASP A 43 0.95 -8.57 1.86
CA ASP A 43 0.13 -9.68 2.35
C ASP A 43 0.92 -10.45 3.40
N ILE A 44 0.56 -10.27 4.67
CA ILE A 44 1.23 -10.90 5.82
C ILE A 44 0.84 -12.37 6.02
N THR A 45 -0.16 -12.87 5.29
CA THR A 45 -0.58 -14.27 5.36
C THR A 45 0.28 -15.14 4.45
N ASN A 46 0.64 -14.62 3.27
CA ASN A 46 1.38 -15.37 2.24
C ASN A 46 2.79 -14.80 1.97
N ASP A 47 3.19 -13.73 2.67
CA ASP A 47 4.44 -12.99 2.44
C ASP A 47 4.60 -12.49 0.99
N ILE A 48 3.48 -12.06 0.38
CA ILE A 48 3.43 -11.57 -1.00
C ILE A 48 3.34 -10.05 -1.01
N TRP A 49 4.20 -9.41 -1.78
CA TRP A 49 4.14 -7.98 -2.08
C TRP A 49 3.24 -7.71 -3.27
N TYR A 50 2.32 -6.78 -3.10
CA TYR A 50 1.45 -6.26 -4.14
C TYR A 50 1.73 -4.78 -4.39
N ARG A 51 1.62 -4.37 -5.66
CA ARG A 51 1.71 -2.98 -6.07
C ARG A 51 0.46 -2.57 -6.84
N ALA A 52 -0.10 -1.42 -6.49
CA ALA A 52 -1.27 -0.89 -7.17
C ALA A 52 -0.91 -0.50 -8.62
N ALA A 53 -1.58 -1.13 -9.58
CA ALA A 53 -1.50 -0.81 -11.00
C ALA A 53 -2.50 0.28 -11.44
N GLY A 54 -3.49 0.56 -10.59
CA GLY A 54 -4.58 1.49 -10.82
C GLY A 54 -5.19 1.95 -9.49
N THR A 55 -6.38 2.51 -9.53
CA THR A 55 -7.10 3.01 -8.34
C THR A 55 -8.36 2.22 -8.01
N ALA A 56 -8.69 1.18 -8.79
CA ALA A 56 -9.78 0.27 -8.44
C ALA A 56 -9.30 -0.79 -7.44
N THR A 57 -10.23 -1.36 -6.68
CA THR A 57 -9.98 -2.42 -5.69
C THR A 57 -9.39 -3.69 -6.27
N THR A 58 -9.50 -3.88 -7.58
CA THR A 58 -8.98 -5.04 -8.33
C THR A 58 -7.62 -4.75 -8.98
N ASP A 59 -7.08 -3.55 -8.82
CA ASP A 59 -5.87 -3.14 -9.54
C ASP A 59 -4.61 -3.40 -8.72
N TRP A 60 -4.47 -4.61 -8.16
CA TRP A 60 -3.27 -5.03 -7.42
C TRP A 60 -2.49 -6.09 -8.20
N LYS A 61 -1.20 -5.82 -8.42
CA LYS A 61 -0.27 -6.75 -9.07
C LYS A 61 0.68 -7.35 -8.06
N ALA A 62 0.72 -8.69 -7.97
CA ALA A 62 1.73 -9.40 -7.19
C ALA A 62 3.12 -9.26 -7.81
N LEU A 63 4.15 -9.14 -6.96
CA LEU A 63 5.54 -8.91 -7.38
C LEU A 63 6.46 -10.11 -7.16
N ASN A 64 6.13 -10.98 -6.20
CA ASN A 64 6.92 -12.15 -5.81
C ASN A 64 6.08 -13.43 -5.68
N ALA A 65 4.98 -13.51 -6.45
CA ALA A 65 4.15 -14.70 -6.55
C ALA A 65 4.74 -15.75 -7.50
#